data_AF-A0A7S1D5M4-F1
#
_entry.id   AF-A0A7S1D5M4-F1
#
_cell.length_a   1.000
_cell.length_b   1.000
_cell.length_c   1.000
_cell.angle_alpha   90.00
_cell.angle_beta   90.00
_cell.angle_gamma   90.00
#
_symmetry.space_group_name_H-M   'P 1'
#
loop_
_entity.id
_entity.type
_entity.pdbx_description
1 polymer ?
#
loop_
_entity_poly.entity_id
_entity_poly.type
_entity_poly.pdbx_seq_one_letter_code
_entity_poly.pdbx_strand_id
1 'polypeptide(L)'
;GGFDINLTGYDLSSYGVGCRLHDINLPSCAGYNESNCPDRSTCPRTWCGRSWCYVDANNCQVEHQPSTILPAGIDFSYGTCYEVNRFTGEQRLDLIENSTFSIRILGATNGWTTYLKQKNGTDGEALEDWEGPLSDFVQQAAANRGVTLLNNFTPSPRLLENARKYYNSSSDVDLCIFATKLGLVDFCVGGFTITDVRATEVDWLHLQSQDLVLVVEQQPGSSFATNASGIFQPFHTNVWVFILFFV
;
A
#
# COMPACT_ATOMS: atom_id res chain seq x y z
N GLY A 1 3.07 -18.41 18.95
CA GLY A 1 2.64 -18.93 20.27
C GLY A 1 1.41 -18.16 20.68
N GLY A 2 0.35 -18.82 21.12
CA GLY A 2 -0.86 -18.15 21.58
C GLY A 2 -0.61 -17.40 22.88
N PHE A 3 -1.13 -16.18 23.00
CA PHE A 3 -1.20 -15.50 24.29
C PHE A 3 -2.25 -16.20 25.14
N ASP A 4 -1.83 -16.92 26.17
CA ASP A 4 -2.75 -17.52 27.15
C ASP A 4 -3.39 -16.40 27.98
N ILE A 5 -4.58 -15.98 27.59
CA ILE A 5 -5.40 -15.10 28.41
C ILE A 5 -5.97 -15.95 29.55
N ASN A 6 -5.43 -15.73 30.75
CA ASN A 6 -5.96 -16.36 31.94
C ASN A 6 -7.27 -15.68 32.38
N LEU A 7 -8.41 -16.29 32.03
CA LEU A 7 -9.76 -15.81 32.38
C LEU A 7 -10.22 -16.22 33.79
N THR A 8 -9.32 -16.71 34.66
CA THR A 8 -9.69 -17.08 36.03
C THR A 8 -10.22 -15.87 36.81
N GLY A 9 -11.52 -15.89 37.13
CA GLY A 9 -12.20 -14.81 37.85
C GLY A 9 -13.13 -13.94 37.00
N TYR A 10 -13.25 -14.20 35.69
CA TYR A 10 -14.20 -13.52 34.81
C TYR A 10 -15.49 -14.31 34.63
N ASP A 11 -16.61 -13.60 34.56
CA ASP A 11 -17.91 -14.20 34.24
C ASP A 11 -17.97 -14.56 32.75
N LEU A 12 -17.68 -15.83 32.45
CA LEU A 12 -17.73 -16.39 31.10
C LEU A 12 -19.13 -16.33 30.47
N SER A 13 -20.19 -16.06 31.25
CA SER A 13 -21.54 -15.91 30.71
C SER A 13 -21.79 -14.54 30.07
N SER A 14 -20.96 -13.54 30.39
CA SER A 14 -21.08 -12.17 29.86
C SER A 14 -19.85 -11.69 29.08
N TYR A 15 -18.69 -12.30 29.30
CA TYR A 15 -17.48 -12.06 28.51
C TYR A 15 -17.75 -12.41 27.04
N GLY A 16 -17.42 -11.52 26.11
CA GLY A 16 -17.69 -11.65 24.66
C GLY A 16 -19.14 -11.45 24.21
N VAL A 17 -20.09 -11.20 25.11
CA VAL A 17 -21.49 -10.95 24.73
C VAL A 17 -21.73 -9.47 24.37
N GLY A 18 -22.14 -9.24 23.13
CA GLY A 18 -22.36 -7.89 22.58
C GLY A 18 -21.07 -7.10 22.36
N CYS A 19 -21.17 -5.98 21.67
CA CYS A 19 -20.00 -5.15 21.34
C CYS A 19 -19.51 -4.36 22.55
N ARG A 20 -18.43 -4.85 23.18
CA ARG A 20 -17.81 -4.22 24.36
C ARG A 20 -16.31 -4.44 24.38
N LEU A 21 -15.64 -3.65 25.22
CA LEU A 21 -14.22 -3.78 25.56
C LEU A 21 -14.01 -4.94 26.55
N HIS A 22 -14.26 -6.17 26.11
CA HIS A 22 -14.22 -7.34 26.99
C HIS A 22 -12.86 -7.54 27.66
N ASP A 23 -11.80 -7.13 26.97
CA ASP A 23 -10.42 -7.39 27.37
C ASP A 23 -9.81 -6.33 28.31
N ILE A 24 -10.43 -5.16 28.44
CA ILE A 24 -9.81 -3.99 29.09
C ILE A 24 -9.38 -4.25 30.55
N ASN A 25 -10.11 -5.12 31.24
CA ASN A 25 -9.85 -5.44 32.65
C ASN A 25 -8.91 -6.63 32.83
N LEU A 26 -8.59 -7.37 31.75
CA LEU A 26 -7.76 -8.56 31.84
C LEU A 26 -6.35 -8.23 32.35
N PRO A 27 -5.68 -9.16 33.07
CA PRO A 27 -4.30 -8.97 33.49
C PRO A 27 -3.34 -8.67 32.34
N SER A 28 -3.59 -9.24 31.16
CA SER A 28 -2.85 -8.96 29.92
C SER A 28 -2.96 -7.48 29.51
N CYS A 29 -4.07 -6.83 29.80
CA CYS A 29 -4.37 -5.43 29.51
C CYS A 29 -4.06 -4.49 30.68
N ALA A 30 -3.49 -4.99 31.78
CA ALA A 30 -3.13 -4.15 32.92
C ALA A 30 -2.15 -3.03 32.51
N GLY A 31 -2.53 -1.78 32.82
CA GLY A 31 -1.76 -0.58 32.49
C GLY A 31 -1.96 -0.05 31.06
N TYR A 32 -2.87 -0.63 30.28
CA TYR A 32 -3.23 -0.09 28.98
C TYR A 32 -3.94 1.27 29.11
N ASN A 33 -3.48 2.25 28.33
CA ASN A 33 -4.14 3.54 28.14
C ASN A 33 -3.92 3.97 26.69
N GLU A 34 -5.00 4.27 25.98
CA GLU A 34 -4.97 4.70 24.58
C GLU A 34 -4.11 5.96 24.38
N SER A 35 -4.10 6.88 25.35
CA SER A 35 -3.27 8.10 25.31
C SER A 35 -1.76 7.83 25.36
N ASN A 36 -1.35 6.68 25.92
CA ASN A 36 0.05 6.27 26.01
C ASN A 36 0.48 5.36 24.84
N CYS A 37 -0.43 5.15 23.87
CA CYS A 37 -0.32 4.12 22.84
C CYS A 37 -0.65 4.70 21.44
N PRO A 38 0.04 5.77 20.98
CA PRO A 38 -0.30 6.43 19.71
C PRO A 38 0.16 5.65 18.46
N ASP A 39 1.10 4.71 18.58
CA ASP A 39 1.63 3.95 17.44
C ASP A 39 1.69 2.43 17.70
N ARG A 40 1.46 1.66 16.63
CA ARG A 40 1.44 0.20 16.54
C ARG A 40 2.79 -0.45 16.88
N SER A 41 3.90 0.27 16.74
CA SER A 41 5.25 -0.26 16.99
C SER A 41 5.63 -0.31 18.48
N THR A 42 5.03 0.56 19.30
CA THR A 42 5.39 0.73 20.72
C THR A 42 4.38 0.12 21.67
N CYS A 43 3.26 -0.41 21.15
CA CYS A 43 2.13 -0.83 21.96
C CYS A 43 1.49 -2.13 21.44
N PRO A 44 2.03 -3.30 21.82
CA PRO A 44 1.53 -4.62 21.42
C PRO A 44 0.26 -5.04 22.19
N ARG A 45 -0.55 -4.06 22.61
CA ARG A 45 -1.77 -4.26 23.42
C ARG A 45 -2.91 -3.36 22.94
N THR A 46 -2.84 -2.92 21.70
CA THR A 46 -3.85 -2.00 21.11
C THR A 46 -5.24 -2.62 21.03
N TRP A 47 -5.32 -3.96 21.04
CA TRP A 47 -6.56 -4.71 21.08
C TRP A 47 -7.33 -4.61 22.40
N CYS A 48 -6.66 -4.31 23.53
CA CYS A 48 -7.31 -4.16 24.84
C CYS A 48 -8.41 -3.09 24.87
N GLY A 49 -8.26 -2.04 24.06
CA GLY A 49 -9.20 -0.94 23.92
C GLY A 49 -10.19 -1.10 22.76
N ARG A 50 -10.34 -2.30 22.18
CA ARG A 50 -11.18 -2.52 21.01
C ARG A 50 -12.43 -3.32 21.37
N SER A 51 -13.56 -2.92 20.78
CA SER A 51 -14.82 -3.63 20.99
C SER A 51 -14.92 -4.84 20.06
N TRP A 52 -15.40 -5.95 20.59
CA TRP A 52 -15.65 -7.16 19.83
C TRP A 52 -16.83 -7.93 20.44
N CYS A 53 -17.34 -8.94 19.72
CA CYS A 53 -18.37 -9.84 20.24
C CYS A 53 -18.18 -11.27 19.73
N TYR A 54 -18.80 -12.25 20.40
CA TYR A 54 -18.91 -13.60 19.86
C TYR A 54 -19.83 -13.66 18.66
N VAL A 55 -19.52 -14.62 17.82
CA VAL A 55 -20.24 -14.95 16.60
C VAL A 55 -20.44 -16.46 16.60
N ASP A 56 -21.68 -16.88 16.38
CA ASP A 56 -21.96 -18.27 16.05
C ASP A 56 -21.59 -18.47 14.58
N ALA A 57 -20.45 -19.12 14.32
CA ALA A 57 -19.94 -19.37 12.98
C ALA A 57 -20.92 -20.16 12.09
N ASN A 58 -21.83 -20.94 12.68
CA ASN A 58 -22.80 -21.73 11.91
C ASN A 58 -24.04 -20.93 11.51
N ASN A 59 -24.37 -19.88 12.26
CA ASN A 59 -25.59 -19.09 12.08
C ASN A 59 -25.35 -17.67 11.55
N CYS A 60 -24.11 -17.17 11.62
CA CYS A 60 -23.77 -15.80 11.24
C CYS A 60 -22.75 -15.76 10.08
N GLN A 61 -23.13 -15.13 8.97
CA GLN A 61 -22.25 -14.90 7.82
C GLN A 61 -21.50 -13.57 7.94
N VAL A 62 -20.69 -13.42 8.98
CA VAL A 62 -19.83 -12.25 9.20
C VAL A 62 -18.38 -12.69 9.27
N GLU A 63 -17.42 -11.81 9.00
CA GLU A 63 -16.01 -12.12 9.22
C GLU A 63 -15.78 -12.45 10.70
N HIS A 64 -15.25 -13.64 10.99
CA HIS A 64 -15.03 -14.12 12.34
C HIS A 64 -13.76 -14.96 12.40
N GLN A 65 -13.30 -15.24 13.62
CA GLN A 65 -12.13 -16.08 13.85
C GLN A 65 -12.37 -17.03 15.02
N PRO A 66 -11.83 -18.27 14.92
CA PRO A 66 -11.91 -19.23 15.99
C PRO A 66 -11.09 -18.75 17.18
N SER A 67 -11.67 -18.83 18.37
CA SER A 67 -10.92 -18.57 19.59
C SER A 67 -10.22 -19.83 20.09
N THR A 68 -9.00 -19.66 20.60
CA THR A 68 -8.26 -20.71 21.31
C THR A 68 -8.60 -20.78 22.80
N ILE A 69 -9.34 -19.80 23.31
CA ILE A 69 -9.63 -19.62 24.75
C ILE A 69 -11.09 -19.97 25.08
N LEU A 70 -11.98 -19.85 24.11
CA LEU A 70 -13.41 -20.09 24.29
C LEU A 70 -13.76 -21.57 24.14
N PRO A 71 -14.95 -21.98 24.62
CA PRO A 71 -15.51 -23.27 24.28
C PRO A 71 -15.51 -23.50 22.76
N ALA A 72 -15.19 -24.74 22.36
CA ALA A 72 -15.13 -25.12 20.96
C ALA A 72 -16.45 -24.80 20.24
N GLY A 73 -16.35 -24.18 19.05
CA GLY A 73 -17.50 -23.77 18.24
C GLY A 73 -18.01 -22.36 18.51
N ILE A 74 -17.32 -21.56 19.32
CA ILE A 74 -17.59 -20.13 19.51
C ILE A 74 -16.44 -19.33 18.90
N ASP A 75 -16.78 -18.50 17.92
CA ASP A 75 -15.86 -17.61 17.24
C ASP A 75 -16.06 -16.17 17.74
N PHE A 76 -15.11 -15.28 17.46
CA PHE A 76 -15.22 -13.87 17.79
C PHE A 76 -15.02 -13.01 16.54
N SER A 77 -15.61 -11.80 16.58
CA SER A 77 -15.43 -10.81 15.53
C SER A 77 -15.31 -9.41 16.11
N TYR A 78 -14.27 -8.70 15.67
CA TYR A 78 -14.14 -7.26 15.83
C TYR A 78 -14.96 -6.51 14.76
N GLY A 79 -15.06 -7.08 13.55
CA GLY A 79 -15.75 -6.47 12.41
C GLY A 79 -17.25 -6.30 12.65
N THR A 80 -17.90 -7.22 13.36
CA THR A 80 -19.31 -7.08 13.78
C THR A 80 -19.54 -5.84 14.65
N CYS A 81 -18.51 -5.37 15.34
CA CYS A 81 -18.54 -4.19 16.20
C CYS A 81 -17.93 -2.94 15.55
N TYR A 82 -17.72 -2.97 14.22
CA TYR A 82 -17.09 -1.91 13.44
C TYR A 82 -15.67 -1.56 13.89
N GLU A 83 -14.96 -2.53 14.44
CA GLU A 83 -13.58 -2.38 14.89
C GLU A 83 -12.64 -3.26 14.05
N VAL A 84 -11.39 -2.84 13.96
CA VAL A 84 -10.35 -3.62 13.28
C VAL A 84 -9.85 -4.70 14.23
N ASN A 85 -9.76 -5.94 13.75
CA ASN A 85 -9.17 -7.04 14.52
C ASN A 85 -7.65 -6.82 14.71
N ARG A 86 -7.29 -6.17 15.81
CA ARG A 86 -5.89 -5.92 16.21
C ARG A 86 -5.31 -7.07 17.01
N PHE A 87 -6.15 -7.88 17.65
CA PHE A 87 -5.75 -9.01 18.47
C PHE A 87 -4.96 -10.07 17.68
N THR A 88 -5.48 -10.47 16.52
CA THR A 88 -4.76 -11.40 15.62
C THR A 88 -3.85 -10.69 14.64
N GLY A 89 -4.07 -9.39 14.42
CA GLY A 89 -3.18 -8.55 13.63
C GLY A 89 -1.78 -8.40 14.22
N GLU A 90 -1.63 -8.44 15.55
CA GLU A 90 -0.33 -8.46 16.24
C GLU A 90 0.35 -9.84 16.14
N GLN A 91 -0.39 -10.93 16.33
CA GLN A 91 0.15 -12.28 16.12
C GLN A 91 0.64 -12.51 14.68
N ARG A 92 -0.05 -11.96 13.68
CA ARG A 92 0.44 -11.99 12.29
C ARG A 92 1.71 -11.18 12.12
N LEU A 93 1.89 -10.06 12.83
CA LEU A 93 3.13 -9.27 12.73
C LEU A 93 4.32 -10.01 13.33
N ASP A 94 4.15 -10.72 14.45
CA ASP A 94 5.21 -11.52 15.05
C ASP A 94 5.59 -12.72 14.16
N LEU A 95 4.63 -13.23 13.37
CA LEU A 95 4.88 -14.24 12.33
C LEU A 95 5.56 -13.66 11.08
N ILE A 96 5.52 -12.34 10.92
CA ILE A 96 6.13 -11.61 9.81
C ILE A 96 7.56 -11.17 10.18
N GLU A 97 7.88 -10.98 11.46
CA GLU A 97 9.25 -10.71 11.89
C GLU A 97 10.17 -11.90 11.56
N ASN A 98 11.28 -11.62 10.85
CA ASN A 98 12.18 -12.63 10.26
C ASN A 98 11.57 -13.49 9.14
N SER A 99 10.43 -13.11 8.57
CA SER A 99 9.93 -13.76 7.36
C SER A 99 10.64 -13.21 6.11
N THR A 100 10.59 -14.02 5.06
CA THR A 100 11.07 -13.66 3.73
C THR A 100 9.87 -13.39 2.84
N PHE A 101 9.78 -12.19 2.25
CA PHE A 101 8.78 -11.90 1.24
C PHE A 101 9.37 -11.94 -0.16
N SER A 102 8.65 -12.61 -1.06
CA SER A 102 8.87 -12.56 -2.49
C SER A 102 8.28 -11.26 -3.02
N ILE A 103 9.11 -10.37 -3.53
CA ILE A 103 8.68 -9.11 -4.11
C ILE A 103 9.00 -9.09 -5.59
N ARG A 104 8.30 -8.21 -6.31
CA ARG A 104 8.71 -7.85 -7.66
C ARG A 104 8.75 -6.34 -7.81
N ILE A 105 9.90 -5.84 -8.22
CA ILE A 105 10.10 -4.44 -8.54
C ILE A 105 9.89 -4.22 -10.04
N LEU A 106 9.07 -3.24 -10.37
CA LEU A 106 8.85 -2.80 -11.74
C LEU A 106 9.51 -1.45 -11.95
N GLY A 107 10.47 -1.42 -12.88
CA GLY A 107 11.06 -0.18 -13.36
C GLY A 107 10.07 0.62 -14.19
N ALA A 108 10.34 1.91 -14.31
CA ALA A 108 9.56 2.78 -15.19
C ALA A 108 9.77 2.38 -16.66
N THR A 109 8.73 1.86 -17.29
CA THR A 109 8.74 1.39 -18.70
C THR A 109 8.83 2.53 -19.72
N ASN A 110 8.66 3.77 -19.28
CA ASN A 110 8.57 4.98 -20.10
C ASN A 110 9.78 5.92 -19.95
N GLY A 111 10.88 5.46 -19.35
CA GLY A 111 12.12 6.23 -19.19
C GLY A 111 12.09 7.29 -18.07
N TRP A 112 10.97 7.41 -17.35
CA TRP A 112 10.82 8.31 -16.20
C TRP A 112 11.38 7.66 -14.94
N THR A 113 12.64 7.94 -14.64
CA THR A 113 13.40 7.30 -13.55
C THR A 113 13.14 7.89 -12.15
N THR A 114 12.08 8.68 -11.98
CA THR A 114 11.89 9.53 -10.78
C THR A 114 11.65 8.75 -9.48
N TYR A 115 11.07 7.55 -9.54
CA TYR A 115 10.69 6.79 -8.35
C TYR A 115 11.50 5.53 -8.13
N LEU A 116 11.84 4.86 -9.23
CA LEU A 116 12.66 3.67 -9.29
C LEU A 116 13.51 3.77 -10.53
N LYS A 117 14.80 3.76 -10.32
CA LYS A 117 15.82 3.66 -11.36
C LYS A 117 16.68 2.46 -11.05
N GLN A 118 17.12 1.80 -12.09
CA GLN A 118 18.10 0.76 -11.96
C GLN A 118 19.51 1.34 -12.10
N LYS A 119 20.43 0.95 -11.21
CA LYS A 119 21.80 1.47 -11.17
C LYS A 119 22.60 1.16 -12.44
N ASN A 120 22.43 -0.04 -13.01
CA ASN A 120 23.26 -0.54 -14.11
C ASN A 120 22.55 -0.71 -15.47
N GLY A 121 21.25 -0.37 -15.57
CA GLY A 121 20.50 -0.42 -16.84
C GLY A 121 20.28 -1.81 -17.46
N THR A 122 20.66 -2.89 -16.76
CA THR A 122 20.34 -4.28 -17.08
C THR A 122 19.41 -4.85 -16.02
N ASP A 123 18.27 -5.44 -16.41
CA ASP A 123 17.25 -6.05 -15.52
C ASP A 123 17.90 -6.73 -14.31
N GLY A 124 17.67 -6.14 -13.15
CA GLY A 124 18.48 -6.28 -11.95
C GLY A 124 17.64 -7.08 -11.00
N GLU A 125 18.10 -8.30 -10.76
CA GLU A 125 17.36 -9.27 -9.96
C GLU A 125 17.46 -8.93 -8.46
N ALA A 126 18.50 -8.21 -8.01
CA ALA A 126 18.62 -7.83 -6.62
C ALA A 126 17.91 -6.50 -6.31
N LEU A 127 17.27 -6.42 -5.14
CA LEU A 127 16.69 -5.18 -4.60
C LEU A 127 17.74 -4.05 -4.50
N GLU A 128 18.99 -4.40 -4.26
CA GLU A 128 20.14 -3.50 -4.12
C GLU A 128 20.52 -2.79 -5.43
N ASP A 129 20.10 -3.35 -6.58
CA ASP A 129 20.34 -2.79 -7.91
C ASP A 129 19.38 -1.63 -8.25
N TRP A 130 18.38 -1.41 -7.39
CA TRP A 130 17.39 -0.36 -7.54
C TRP A 130 17.73 0.84 -6.65
N GLU A 131 17.57 2.04 -7.19
CA GLU A 131 17.73 3.32 -6.52
C GLU A 131 16.47 4.18 -6.70
N GLY A 132 16.13 4.97 -5.68
CA GLY A 132 15.01 5.91 -5.73
C GLY A 132 14.18 5.92 -4.45
N PRO A 133 13.31 6.93 -4.28
CA PRO A 133 12.52 7.09 -3.05
C PRO A 133 11.69 5.86 -2.70
N LEU A 134 11.20 5.14 -3.71
CA LEU A 134 10.35 3.96 -3.50
C LEU A 134 11.16 2.73 -3.11
N SER A 135 12.34 2.50 -3.70
CA SER A 135 13.22 1.40 -3.27
C SER A 135 13.73 1.65 -1.85
N ASP A 136 14.09 2.89 -1.54
CA ASP A 136 14.57 3.28 -0.20
C ASP A 136 13.49 3.08 0.85
N PHE A 137 12.24 3.47 0.54
CA PHE A 137 11.09 3.23 1.41
C PHE A 137 10.91 1.74 1.70
N VAL A 138 10.92 0.89 0.67
CA VAL A 138 10.69 -0.55 0.82
C VAL A 138 11.84 -1.22 1.60
N GLN A 139 13.09 -0.85 1.31
CA GLN A 139 14.25 -1.36 2.04
C GLN A 139 14.22 -0.93 3.52
N GLN A 140 13.89 0.33 3.80
CA GLN A 140 13.78 0.82 5.18
C GLN A 140 12.61 0.17 5.92
N ALA A 141 11.46 0.00 5.26
CA ALA A 141 10.30 -0.68 5.85
C ALA A 141 10.62 -2.12 6.22
N ALA A 142 11.34 -2.84 5.36
CA ALA A 142 11.79 -4.20 5.64
C ALA A 142 12.85 -4.25 6.76
N ALA A 143 13.86 -3.39 6.71
CA ALA A 143 14.91 -3.31 7.73
C ALA A 143 14.35 -2.98 9.12
N ASN A 144 13.39 -2.05 9.20
CA ASN A 144 12.72 -1.69 10.46
C ASN A 144 11.90 -2.83 11.08
N ARG A 145 11.60 -3.88 10.30
CA ARG A 145 10.80 -5.04 10.73
C ARG A 145 11.59 -6.35 10.73
N GLY A 146 12.89 -6.32 10.48
CA GLY A 146 13.70 -7.53 10.37
C GLY A 146 13.22 -8.48 9.28
N VAL A 147 12.61 -7.94 8.23
CA VAL A 147 12.05 -8.70 7.11
C VAL A 147 13.09 -8.81 6.01
N THR A 148 13.22 -9.99 5.42
CA THR A 148 14.08 -10.19 4.24
C THR A 148 13.24 -10.09 2.97
N LEU A 149 13.71 -9.32 2.00
CA LEU A 149 13.04 -9.17 0.70
C LEU A 149 13.81 -9.94 -0.36
N LEU A 150 13.09 -10.74 -1.15
CA LEU A 150 13.64 -11.58 -2.20
C LEU A 150 12.99 -11.20 -3.53
N ASN A 151 13.77 -10.69 -4.47
CA ASN A 151 13.32 -10.29 -5.80
C ASN A 151 13.73 -11.32 -6.86
N ASN A 152 13.44 -12.60 -6.61
CA ASN A 152 13.83 -13.71 -7.50
C ASN A 152 12.67 -14.23 -8.36
N PHE A 153 11.64 -13.42 -8.56
CA PHE A 153 10.47 -13.86 -9.30
C PHE A 153 10.76 -13.95 -10.81
N THR A 154 10.90 -15.18 -11.31
CA THR A 154 10.97 -15.46 -12.75
C THR A 154 9.63 -16.02 -13.24
N PRO A 155 8.87 -15.30 -14.08
CA PRO A 155 7.57 -15.75 -14.54
C PRO A 155 7.69 -16.95 -15.50
N SER A 156 6.90 -18.00 -15.27
CA SER A 156 6.82 -19.11 -16.23
C SER A 156 6.15 -18.68 -17.54
N PRO A 157 6.49 -19.29 -18.70
CA PRO A 157 5.86 -18.95 -19.97
C PRO A 157 4.32 -19.08 -19.97
N ARG A 158 3.79 -20.06 -19.24
CA ARG A 158 2.34 -20.26 -19.06
C ARG A 158 1.69 -19.14 -18.26
N LEU A 159 2.38 -18.65 -17.22
CA LEU A 159 1.87 -17.55 -16.40
C LEU A 159 1.79 -16.25 -17.22
N LEU A 160 2.82 -15.98 -18.02
CA LEU A 160 2.85 -14.86 -18.97
C LEU A 160 1.68 -14.93 -19.96
N GLU A 161 1.41 -16.09 -20.56
CA GLU A 161 0.31 -16.28 -21.50
C GLU A 161 -1.07 -16.07 -20.82
N ASN A 162 -1.25 -16.61 -19.62
CA ASN A 162 -2.49 -16.46 -18.87
C ASN A 162 -2.75 -15.01 -18.45
N ALA A 163 -1.73 -14.31 -17.95
CA ALA A 163 -1.84 -12.89 -17.61
C ALA A 163 -2.21 -12.05 -18.84
N ARG A 164 -1.56 -12.32 -19.98
CA ARG A 164 -1.86 -11.64 -21.25
C ARG A 164 -3.30 -11.86 -21.71
N LYS A 165 -3.78 -13.09 -21.62
CA LYS A 165 -5.16 -13.44 -21.99
C LYS A 165 -6.17 -12.79 -21.05
N TYR A 166 -5.85 -12.72 -19.76
CA TYR A 166 -6.75 -12.19 -18.74
C TYR A 166 -6.93 -10.67 -18.85
N TYR A 167 -5.82 -9.92 -18.94
CA TYR A 167 -5.85 -8.46 -19.03
C TYR A 167 -5.93 -7.92 -20.47
N ASN A 168 -5.86 -8.80 -21.46
CA ASN A 168 -5.72 -8.44 -22.88
C ASN A 168 -4.56 -7.45 -23.11
N SER A 169 -3.46 -7.64 -22.38
CA SER A 169 -2.32 -6.71 -22.30
C SER A 169 -1.03 -7.47 -22.07
N SER A 170 0.06 -7.01 -22.67
CA SER A 170 1.41 -7.56 -22.47
C SER A 170 2.24 -6.80 -21.44
N SER A 171 1.60 -5.97 -20.60
CA SER A 171 2.30 -5.16 -19.60
C SER A 171 2.86 -6.01 -18.46
N ASP A 172 4.10 -5.73 -18.06
CA ASP A 172 4.70 -6.34 -16.86
C ASP A 172 3.95 -5.96 -15.57
N VAL A 173 3.26 -4.81 -15.57
CA VAL A 173 2.36 -4.41 -14.50
C VAL A 173 1.24 -5.42 -14.31
N ASP A 174 0.57 -5.79 -15.41
CA ASP A 174 -0.55 -6.73 -15.38
C ASP A 174 -0.09 -8.12 -14.95
N LEU A 175 1.10 -8.54 -15.40
CA LEU A 175 1.73 -9.77 -14.93
C LEU A 175 2.02 -9.75 -13.42
N CYS A 176 2.49 -8.62 -12.90
CA CYS A 176 2.79 -8.47 -11.47
C CYS A 176 1.53 -8.56 -10.61
N ILE A 177 0.47 -7.85 -11.01
CA ILE A 177 -0.84 -7.90 -10.35
C ILE A 177 -1.40 -9.32 -10.43
N PHE A 178 -1.31 -9.98 -11.58
CA PHE A 178 -1.72 -11.37 -11.73
C PHE A 178 -0.94 -12.32 -10.81
N ALA A 179 0.38 -12.16 -10.72
CA ALA A 179 1.22 -12.97 -9.85
C ALA A 179 0.90 -12.75 -8.36
N THR A 180 0.59 -11.51 -7.98
CA THR A 180 0.19 -11.15 -6.59
C THR A 180 -1.16 -11.77 -6.24
N LYS A 181 -2.14 -11.67 -7.15
CA LYS A 181 -3.46 -12.34 -7.01
C LYS A 181 -3.32 -13.85 -6.77
N LEU A 182 -2.36 -14.48 -7.43
CA LEU A 182 -2.10 -15.91 -7.31
C LEU A 182 -1.21 -16.28 -6.10
N GLY A 183 -0.72 -15.30 -5.34
CA GLY A 183 0.20 -15.52 -4.21
C GLY A 183 1.59 -16.03 -4.62
N LEU A 184 2.00 -15.80 -5.87
CA LEU A 184 3.35 -16.16 -6.35
C LEU A 184 4.41 -15.10 -5.98
N VAL A 185 3.94 -13.87 -5.81
CA VAL A 185 4.68 -12.76 -5.19
C VAL A 185 3.78 -12.19 -4.10
N ASP A 186 4.36 -11.74 -3.01
CA ASP A 186 3.61 -11.19 -1.87
C ASP A 186 3.17 -9.76 -2.15
N PHE A 187 4.03 -8.95 -2.77
CA PHE A 187 3.66 -7.63 -3.24
C PHE A 187 4.54 -7.15 -4.40
N CYS A 188 3.95 -6.26 -5.19
CA CYS A 188 4.61 -5.58 -6.29
C CYS A 188 4.92 -4.13 -5.93
N VAL A 189 6.09 -3.65 -6.34
CA VAL A 189 6.57 -2.30 -6.05
C VAL A 189 6.87 -1.61 -7.38
N GLY A 190 6.25 -0.45 -7.62
CA GLY A 190 6.35 0.23 -8.89
C GLY A 190 5.43 1.44 -9.01
N GLY A 191 5.57 2.16 -10.11
CA GLY A 191 4.58 3.14 -10.54
C GLY A 191 3.43 2.44 -11.25
N PHE A 192 2.24 2.48 -10.66
CA PHE A 192 1.06 1.82 -11.22
C PHE A 192 -0.01 2.83 -11.63
N THR A 193 -0.61 2.58 -12.79
CA THR A 193 -1.92 3.18 -13.11
C THR A 193 -3.00 2.23 -12.60
N ILE A 194 -3.78 2.70 -11.63
CA ILE A 194 -4.86 1.91 -11.04
C ILE A 194 -6.08 2.06 -11.94
N THR A 195 -6.51 0.95 -12.54
CA THR A 195 -7.73 0.84 -13.34
C THR A 195 -8.77 0.06 -12.54
N ASP A 196 -10.05 0.15 -12.90
CA ASP A 196 -11.12 -0.58 -12.20
C ASP A 196 -10.85 -2.08 -12.14
N VAL A 197 -10.38 -2.65 -13.25
CA VAL A 197 -10.02 -4.08 -13.34
C VAL A 197 -8.84 -4.42 -12.45
N ARG A 198 -7.89 -3.51 -12.21
CA ARG A 198 -6.73 -3.77 -11.35
C ARG A 198 -7.07 -3.59 -9.87
N ALA A 199 -7.98 -2.66 -9.55
CA ALA A 199 -8.43 -2.37 -8.21
C ALA A 199 -9.26 -3.51 -7.59
N THR A 200 -9.89 -4.36 -8.41
CA THR A 200 -10.70 -5.49 -7.94
C THR A 200 -9.90 -6.76 -7.66
N GLU A 201 -8.63 -6.80 -8.05
CA GLU A 201 -7.84 -8.05 -8.09
C GLU A 201 -6.84 -8.17 -6.94
N VAL A 202 -6.35 -7.03 -6.44
CA VAL A 202 -5.35 -6.93 -5.38
C VAL A 202 -5.61 -5.69 -4.53
N ASP A 203 -5.15 -5.74 -3.29
CA ASP A 203 -5.14 -4.58 -2.41
C ASP A 203 -4.02 -3.61 -2.79
N TRP A 204 -4.28 -2.30 -2.63
CA TRP A 204 -3.39 -1.22 -3.03
C TRP A 204 -2.86 -0.45 -1.83
N LEU A 205 -1.54 -0.31 -1.74
CA LEU A 205 -0.89 0.64 -0.83
C LEU A 205 -0.49 1.89 -1.60
N HIS A 206 -1.23 2.98 -1.38
CA HIS A 206 -0.96 4.26 -2.01
C HIS A 206 0.07 5.05 -1.21
N LEU A 207 1.27 5.23 -1.76
CA LEU A 207 2.30 6.07 -1.15
C LEU A 207 2.28 7.50 -1.70
N GLN A 208 2.01 7.64 -3.00
CA GLN A 208 1.95 8.92 -3.67
C GLN A 208 1.01 8.82 -4.88
N SER A 209 0.23 9.88 -5.11
CA SER A 209 -0.55 10.07 -6.33
C SER A 209 0.14 11.09 -7.23
N GLN A 210 0.02 10.92 -8.54
CA GLN A 210 0.49 11.87 -9.53
C GLN A 210 -0.64 12.22 -10.49
N ASP A 211 -0.69 13.50 -10.84
CA ASP A 211 -1.59 13.99 -11.87
C ASP A 211 -1.00 13.74 -13.26
N LEU A 212 -1.89 13.60 -14.25
CA LEU A 212 -1.51 13.52 -15.66
C LEU A 212 -1.02 14.90 -16.11
N VAL A 213 0.28 15.02 -16.36
CA VAL A 213 0.90 16.25 -16.87
C VAL A 213 1.30 16.09 -18.34
N LEU A 214 0.98 17.08 -19.16
CA LEU A 214 1.47 17.17 -20.53
C LEU A 214 2.80 17.92 -20.53
N VAL A 215 3.89 17.19 -20.73
CA VAL A 215 5.22 17.79 -20.91
C VAL A 215 5.35 18.22 -22.37
N VAL A 216 5.52 19.52 -22.59
CA VAL A 216 5.79 20.10 -23.90
C VAL A 216 7.23 20.58 -23.95
N GLU A 217 7.87 20.43 -25.11
CA GLU A 217 9.19 21.00 -25.34
C GLU A 217 9.14 22.51 -25.11
N GLN A 218 10.03 23.02 -24.27
CA GLN A 218 10.17 24.45 -24.06
C GLN A 218 10.62 25.06 -25.38
N GLN A 219 9.71 25.79 -26.04
CA GLN A 219 10.05 26.55 -27.22
C GLN A 219 11.21 27.49 -26.86
N PRO A 220 12.27 27.57 -27.70
CA PRO A 220 13.39 28.45 -27.43
C PRO A 220 12.84 29.84 -27.17
N GLY A 221 13.23 30.43 -26.03
CA GLY A 221 12.76 31.74 -25.62
C GLY A 221 12.89 32.70 -26.79
N SER A 222 11.80 33.37 -27.14
CA SER A 222 11.77 34.28 -28.27
C SER A 222 12.90 35.29 -28.10
N SER A 223 13.73 35.48 -29.13
CA SER A 223 14.91 36.34 -29.08
C SER A 223 14.59 37.71 -28.44
N PHE A 224 15.59 38.40 -27.87
CA PHE A 224 15.39 39.78 -27.38
C PHE A 224 14.68 40.65 -28.42
N ALA A 225 14.96 40.46 -29.72
CA ALA A 225 14.28 41.17 -30.81
C ALA A 225 12.77 40.88 -30.89
N THR A 226 12.34 39.66 -30.57
CA THR A 226 10.92 39.27 -30.52
C THR A 226 10.21 39.84 -29.28
N ASN A 227 10.90 39.90 -28.13
CA ASN A 227 10.37 40.57 -26.94
C ASN A 227 10.34 42.09 -27.09
N ALA A 228 11.36 42.68 -27.73
CA ALA A 228 11.42 44.11 -28.01
C ALA A 228 10.38 44.53 -29.07
N SER A 229 10.11 43.68 -30.07
CA SER A 229 9.03 43.94 -31.04
C SER A 229 7.63 43.80 -30.42
N GLY A 230 7.50 43.02 -29.34
CA GLY A 230 6.29 42.93 -28.51
C GLY A 230 5.85 44.27 -27.92
N ILE A 231 6.78 45.22 -27.70
CA ILE A 231 6.47 46.59 -27.23
C ILE A 231 5.59 47.34 -28.24
N PHE A 232 5.71 46.99 -29.53
CA PHE A 232 4.96 47.62 -30.60
C PHE A 232 3.63 46.90 -30.91
N GLN A 233 3.34 45.76 -30.26
CA GLN A 233 2.01 45.15 -30.28
C GLN A 233 1.10 45.86 -29.27
N PRO A 234 -0.18 46.12 -29.59
CA PRO A 234 -1.00 45.45 -30.62
C PRO A 234 -1.03 46.13 -32.00
N PHE A 235 -0.24 47.19 -32.23
CA PHE A 235 -0.35 47.96 -33.47
C PHE A 235 0.47 47.35 -34.60
N HIS A 236 -0.18 47.05 -35.72
CA HIS A 236 0.51 46.66 -36.95
C HIS A 236 1.46 47.78 -37.41
N THR A 237 2.56 47.42 -38.07
CA THR A 237 3.58 48.36 -38.57
C THR A 237 2.98 49.54 -39.36
N ASN A 238 1.91 49.31 -40.10
CA ASN A 238 1.20 50.32 -40.87
C ASN A 238 0.60 51.44 -39.99
N VAL A 239 0.17 51.11 -38.77
CA VAL A 239 -0.37 52.08 -37.82
C VAL A 239 0.76 52.95 -37.25
N TRP A 240 1.92 52.38 -36.96
CA TRP A 240 3.09 53.15 -36.52
C TRP A 240 3.60 54.09 -37.60
N VAL A 241 3.64 53.64 -38.86
CA VAL A 241 3.94 54.50 -40.01
C VAL A 241 2.90 55.62 -40.12
N PHE A 242 1.61 55.31 -39.98
CA PHE A 242 0.57 56.34 -40.00
C PHE A 242 0.76 57.38 -38.89
N ILE A 243 1.01 56.96 -37.64
CA ILE A 243 1.27 57.85 -36.51
C ILE A 243 2.49 58.75 -36.80
N LEU A 244 3.59 58.19 -37.31
CA LEU A 244 4.82 58.96 -37.56
C LEU A 244 4.69 59.99 -38.70
N PHE A 245 3.81 59.77 -39.67
CA PHE A 245 3.67 60.66 -40.83
C PHE A 245 2.45 61.59 -40.78
N PHE A 246 1.45 61.31 -39.92
CA PHE A 246 0.17 62.02 -39.93
C PHE A 246 -0.26 62.58 -38.56
N VAL A 247 0.51 62.39 -37.50
CA VAL A 247 0.32 63.03 -36.17
C VAL A 247 1.51 63.93 -35.89
#